data_AF-A0A973FM16-F1
#
_entry.id   AF-A0A973FM16-F1
#
_cell.length_a   1.000
_cell.length_b   1.000
_cell.length_c   1.000
_cell.angle_alpha   90.00
_cell.angle_beta   90.00
_cell.angle_gamma   90.00
#
_symmetry.space_group_name_H-M   'P 1'
#
loop_
_entity.id
_entity.type
_entity.pdbx_description
1 polymer ?
#
loop_
_entity_poly.entity_id
_entity_poly.type
_entity_poly.pdbx_seq_one_letter_code
_entity_poly.pdbx_strand_id
1 'polypeptide(L)'
;LRSGETTAPSKGEKPTEAEQISTTKQRIKDTYGVSLDNEEGLKALHSNFGNTQTLEDVRKHVSPKDWTLKEVQDVELTLKRYGPLLGTSRPKELGAQTITSISRAKQKVVRGNDDSIVDKPTVLGTTFHGQKNVTMFDRGITNPKDFKTGEQQFRGTLAHEFAHALVQHKPVDPSKASSPQIIDQFVQEMDYWDSILVSNYASPKEAKTAKVEAPISSYGATNAKEDLADTMKFFFEDPQKLRDTCPRRFRFIYDNLKDSLDQTFITETIEPLKNW
;
A
#
# COMPACT_ATOMS: atom_id res chain seq x y z
N LEU A 1 51.65 -0.49 2.78
CA LEU A 1 50.41 -0.06 3.46
C LEU A 1 50.18 1.41 3.11
N ARG A 2 49.39 1.70 2.07
CA ARG A 2 49.00 3.08 1.72
C ARG A 2 47.71 3.38 2.50
N SER A 3 47.83 4.28 3.46
CA SER A 3 46.72 4.88 4.19
C SER A 3 45.84 5.65 3.20
N GLY A 4 44.62 5.17 2.97
CA GLY A 4 43.60 5.92 2.25
C GLY A 4 43.15 7.08 3.13
N GLU A 5 43.60 8.29 2.80
CA GLU A 5 43.01 9.53 3.29
C GLU A 5 41.54 9.55 2.91
N THR A 6 40.68 9.43 3.92
CA THR A 6 39.26 9.74 3.82
C THR A 6 39.16 11.26 3.91
N THR A 7 39.12 11.91 2.75
CA THR A 7 38.83 13.34 2.66
C THR A 7 37.44 13.60 3.22
N ALA A 8 37.37 14.37 4.30
CA ALA A 8 36.11 14.87 4.83
C ALA A 8 35.43 15.74 3.75
N PRO A 9 34.11 15.61 3.54
CA PRO A 9 33.40 16.39 2.53
C PRO A 9 33.51 17.89 2.82
N SER A 10 33.75 18.67 1.78
CA SER A 10 33.88 20.12 1.89
C SER A 10 32.54 20.72 2.36
N LYS A 11 32.60 21.66 3.32
CA LYS A 11 31.42 22.38 3.80
C LYS A 11 30.88 23.25 2.66
N GLY A 12 29.89 22.75 1.91
CA GLY A 12 29.17 23.55 0.91
C GLY A 12 28.60 22.80 -0.29
N GLU A 13 28.99 21.53 -0.52
CA GLU A 13 28.43 20.76 -1.63
C GLU A 13 27.03 20.23 -1.30
N LYS A 14 26.09 20.44 -2.23
CA LYS A 14 24.75 19.84 -2.13
C LYS A 14 24.87 18.33 -2.31
N PRO A 15 24.19 17.51 -1.50
CA PRO A 15 24.19 16.06 -1.68
C PRO A 15 23.72 15.67 -3.08
N THR A 16 24.40 14.70 -3.69
CA THR A 16 24.00 14.07 -4.95
C THR A 16 22.66 13.33 -4.80
N GLU A 17 21.98 13.05 -5.90
CA GLU A 17 20.71 12.31 -5.86
C GLU A 17 20.87 10.91 -5.23
N ALA A 18 21.97 10.22 -5.53
CA ALA A 18 22.27 8.91 -4.95
C ALA A 18 22.45 8.97 -3.42
N GLU A 19 23.11 10.01 -2.91
CA GLU A 19 23.23 10.25 -1.45
C GLU A 19 21.88 10.57 -0.81
N GLN A 20 21.03 11.34 -1.50
CA GLN A 20 19.68 11.64 -1.02
C GLN A 20 18.78 10.39 -0.99
N ILE A 21 18.87 9.54 -2.03
CA ILE A 21 18.19 8.23 -2.08
C ILE A 21 18.66 7.36 -0.91
N SER A 22 19.97 7.21 -0.74
CA SER A 22 20.56 6.38 0.32
C SER A 22 20.13 6.86 1.71
N THR A 23 20.24 8.17 1.96
CA THR A 23 19.83 8.81 3.22
C THR A 23 18.35 8.59 3.51
N THR A 24 17.50 8.74 2.48
CA THR A 24 16.05 8.56 2.65
C THR A 24 15.69 7.10 2.87
N LYS A 25 16.31 6.15 2.16
CA LYS A 25 16.13 4.71 2.40
C LYS A 25 16.52 4.32 3.83
N GLN A 26 17.63 4.86 4.32
CA GLN A 26 18.07 4.62 5.69
C GLN A 26 17.07 5.19 6.72
N ARG A 27 16.58 6.41 6.52
CA ARG A 27 15.54 7.02 7.36
C ARG A 27 14.24 6.20 7.37
N ILE A 28 13.80 5.69 6.21
CA ILE A 28 12.64 4.81 6.11
C ILE A 28 12.84 3.54 6.94
N LYS A 29 14.02 2.91 6.83
CA LYS A 29 14.37 1.71 7.60
C LYS A 29 14.37 1.97 9.10
N ASP A 30 15.03 3.03 9.53
CA ASP A 30 15.18 3.36 10.95
C ASP A 30 13.85 3.78 11.59
N THR A 31 13.00 4.50 10.84
CA THR A 31 11.72 5.01 11.36
C THR A 31 10.63 3.95 11.32
N TYR A 32 10.48 3.25 10.20
CA TYR A 32 9.33 2.37 9.94
C TYR A 32 9.69 0.88 9.96
N GLY A 33 10.97 0.51 10.09
CA GLY A 33 11.40 -0.88 10.01
C GLY A 33 11.22 -1.49 8.61
N VAL A 34 11.17 -0.66 7.56
CA VAL A 34 10.92 -1.08 6.17
C VAL A 34 12.16 -0.84 5.32
N SER A 35 12.59 -1.85 4.56
CA SER A 35 13.72 -1.71 3.63
C SER A 35 13.23 -1.58 2.19
N LEU A 36 13.86 -0.72 1.38
CA LEU A 36 13.60 -0.64 -0.06
C LEU A 36 14.56 -1.58 -0.81
N ASP A 37 14.13 -2.83 -0.97
CA ASP A 37 14.94 -3.95 -1.46
C ASP A 37 14.23 -4.67 -2.61
N ASN A 38 14.81 -4.58 -3.80
CA ASN A 38 14.24 -5.18 -5.00
C ASN A 38 14.37 -6.71 -5.03
N GLU A 39 15.39 -7.27 -4.37
CA GLU A 39 15.61 -8.72 -4.34
C GLU A 39 14.53 -9.40 -3.49
N GLU A 40 14.05 -8.76 -2.43
CA GLU A 40 12.90 -9.24 -1.65
C GLU A 40 11.62 -9.32 -2.51
N GLY A 41 11.45 -8.40 -3.46
CA GLY A 41 10.37 -8.46 -4.44
C GLY A 41 10.48 -9.66 -5.38
N LEU A 42 11.68 -9.96 -5.86
CA LEU A 42 11.92 -11.14 -6.70
C LEU A 42 11.65 -12.44 -5.93
N LYS A 43 12.11 -12.54 -4.68
CA LYS A 43 11.81 -13.69 -3.80
C LYS A 43 10.31 -13.84 -3.52
N ALA A 44 9.61 -12.73 -3.33
CA ALA A 44 8.15 -12.72 -3.13
C ALA A 44 7.40 -13.17 -4.37
N LEU A 45 7.78 -12.67 -5.55
CA LEU A 45 7.24 -13.13 -6.83
C LEU A 45 7.54 -14.62 -7.07
N HIS A 46 8.78 -15.05 -6.82
CA HIS A 46 9.21 -16.44 -6.95
C HIS A 46 8.42 -17.39 -6.05
N SER A 47 8.12 -16.98 -4.82
CA SER A 47 7.33 -17.78 -3.88
C SER A 47 5.93 -18.14 -4.41
N ASN A 48 5.37 -17.36 -5.35
CA ASN A 48 4.09 -17.67 -5.99
C ASN A 48 4.17 -18.77 -7.05
N PHE A 49 5.37 -19.14 -7.51
CA PHE A 49 5.58 -20.25 -8.45
C PHE A 49 5.85 -21.58 -7.72
N GLY A 50 6.12 -21.55 -6.42
CA GLY A 50 6.56 -22.75 -5.68
C GLY A 50 7.91 -23.24 -6.18
N ASN A 51 8.05 -24.56 -6.38
CA ASN A 51 9.32 -25.19 -6.78
C ASN A 51 9.46 -25.40 -8.30
N THR A 52 8.53 -24.93 -9.13
CA THR A 52 8.53 -25.21 -10.58
C THR A 52 9.45 -24.28 -11.37
N GLN A 53 9.76 -23.11 -10.84
CA GLN A 53 10.67 -22.14 -11.44
C GLN A 53 11.79 -21.83 -10.46
N THR A 54 13.00 -21.55 -10.94
CA THR A 54 14.06 -21.03 -10.07
C THR A 54 13.90 -19.51 -9.90
N LEU A 55 14.52 -18.94 -8.85
CA LEU A 55 14.57 -17.49 -8.67
C LEU A 55 15.25 -16.80 -9.87
N GLU A 56 16.23 -17.46 -10.48
CA GLU A 56 16.93 -16.93 -11.66
C GLU A 56 16.01 -16.91 -12.89
N ASP A 57 15.10 -17.88 -13.03
CA ASP A 57 14.11 -17.85 -14.10
C ASP A 57 13.13 -16.70 -13.92
N VAL A 58 12.71 -16.41 -12.69
CA VAL A 58 11.89 -15.22 -12.38
C VAL A 58 12.67 -13.94 -12.68
N ARG A 59 13.96 -13.85 -12.31
CA ARG A 59 14.82 -12.68 -12.57
C ARG A 59 14.98 -12.39 -14.07
N LYS A 60 15.00 -13.41 -14.93
CA LYS A 60 15.05 -13.22 -16.39
C LYS A 60 13.80 -12.56 -16.97
N HIS A 61 12.64 -12.73 -16.31
CA HIS A 61 11.35 -12.21 -16.78
C HIS A 61 10.94 -10.92 -16.06
N VAL A 62 11.23 -10.84 -14.76
CA VAL A 62 10.98 -9.66 -13.93
C VAL A 62 12.23 -8.81 -13.92
N SER A 63 12.19 -7.66 -14.58
CA SER A 63 13.28 -6.69 -14.47
C SER A 63 13.11 -5.87 -13.19
N PRO A 64 13.99 -5.99 -12.17
CA PRO A 64 14.04 -5.05 -11.07
C PRO A 64 14.26 -3.63 -11.60
N LYS A 65 13.80 -2.64 -10.84
CA LYS A 65 13.93 -1.24 -11.22
C LYS A 65 14.62 -0.45 -10.13
N ASP A 66 15.62 0.31 -10.52
CA ASP A 66 16.22 1.28 -9.61
C ASP A 66 15.18 2.31 -9.20
N TRP A 67 15.30 2.73 -7.95
CA TRP A 67 14.44 3.74 -7.37
C TRP A 67 14.92 5.11 -7.77
N THR A 68 14.02 5.95 -8.28
CA THR A 68 14.25 7.39 -8.39
C THR A 68 14.13 8.05 -7.02
N LEU A 69 14.75 9.22 -6.83
CA LEU A 69 14.59 9.96 -5.57
C LEU A 69 13.13 10.25 -5.24
N LYS A 70 12.35 10.65 -6.24
CA LYS A 70 10.93 10.97 -6.08
C LYS A 70 10.10 9.77 -5.61
N GLU A 71 10.32 8.58 -6.18
CA GLU A 71 9.64 7.36 -5.73
C GLU A 71 9.98 7.03 -4.27
N VAL A 72 11.26 7.17 -3.86
CA VAL A 72 11.65 6.92 -2.46
C VAL A 72 10.99 7.92 -1.51
N GLN A 73 10.92 9.20 -1.89
CA GLN A 73 10.22 10.23 -1.12
C GLN A 73 8.70 9.97 -1.04
N ASP A 74 8.10 9.51 -2.13
CA ASP A 74 6.68 9.13 -2.15
C ASP A 74 6.40 7.90 -1.28
N VAL A 75 7.31 6.90 -1.26
CA VAL A 75 7.24 5.77 -0.31
C VAL A 75 7.31 6.27 1.14
N GLU A 76 8.25 7.14 1.46
CA GLU A 76 8.37 7.71 2.81
C GLU A 76 7.09 8.46 3.22
N LEU A 77 6.55 9.28 2.32
CA LEU A 77 5.33 10.04 2.58
C LEU A 77 4.14 9.13 2.84
N THR A 78 3.94 8.08 2.05
CA THR A 78 2.86 7.12 2.28
C THR A 78 3.07 6.33 3.58
N LEU A 79 4.29 5.87 3.86
CA LEU A 79 4.61 5.18 5.13
C LEU A 79 4.34 6.07 6.34
N LYS A 80 4.66 7.37 6.26
CA LYS A 80 4.35 8.33 7.30
C LYS A 80 2.86 8.32 7.66
N ARG A 81 1.95 8.25 6.68
CA ARG A 81 0.49 8.20 6.93
C ARG A 81 0.07 7.00 7.76
N TYR A 82 0.79 5.89 7.63
CA TYR A 82 0.62 4.66 8.41
C TYR A 82 1.59 4.56 9.59
N GLY A 83 2.35 5.62 9.91
CA GLY A 83 3.47 5.61 10.84
C GLY A 83 3.17 4.94 12.19
N PRO A 84 2.03 5.21 12.85
CA PRO A 84 1.68 4.54 14.11
C PRO A 84 1.46 3.03 13.99
N LEU A 85 1.30 2.47 12.80
CA LEU A 85 1.19 1.02 12.57
C LEU A 85 2.54 0.36 12.25
N LEU A 86 3.63 1.12 12.24
CA LEU A 86 4.93 0.69 11.73
C LEU A 86 6.08 1.01 12.70
N GLY A 87 7.18 0.29 12.51
CA GLY A 87 8.44 0.51 13.21
C GLY A 87 8.30 0.47 14.72
N THR A 88 9.04 1.35 15.39
CA THR A 88 9.06 1.47 16.85
C THR A 88 7.79 2.10 17.42
N SER A 89 6.98 2.77 16.60
CA SER A 89 5.71 3.38 17.00
C SER A 89 4.56 2.37 17.01
N ARG A 90 4.73 1.20 16.39
CA ARG A 90 3.70 0.16 16.29
C ARG A 90 3.28 -0.35 17.68
N PRO A 91 1.97 -0.36 18.01
CA PRO A 91 1.47 -0.98 19.22
C PRO A 91 1.83 -2.47 19.29
N LYS A 92 2.28 -2.92 20.47
CA LYS A 92 2.74 -4.30 20.68
C LYS A 92 1.61 -5.32 20.52
N GLU A 93 0.39 -4.89 20.81
CA GLU A 93 -0.85 -5.66 20.72
C GLU A 93 -1.15 -6.09 19.28
N LEU A 94 -0.62 -5.37 18.29
CA LEU A 94 -0.77 -5.73 16.87
C LEU A 94 0.22 -6.82 16.42
N GLY A 95 1.03 -7.36 17.34
CA GLY A 95 2.02 -8.39 17.05
C GLY A 95 3.09 -7.96 16.05
N ALA A 96 3.70 -8.96 15.41
CA ALA A 96 4.78 -8.74 14.46
C ALA A 96 4.31 -7.89 13.27
N GLN A 97 5.17 -6.94 12.85
CA GLN A 97 4.93 -6.13 11.66
C GLN A 97 4.76 -7.03 10.40
N THR A 98 3.79 -6.66 9.56
CA THR A 98 3.34 -7.44 8.39
C THR A 98 3.95 -6.96 7.07
N ILE A 99 4.61 -5.79 7.04
CA ILE A 99 5.45 -5.33 5.93
C ILE A 99 6.84 -5.01 6.46
N THR A 100 7.89 -5.62 5.93
CA THR A 100 9.29 -5.31 6.27
C THR A 100 10.11 -4.88 5.06
N SER A 101 9.59 -5.04 3.85
CA SER A 101 10.25 -4.60 2.63
C SER A 101 9.28 -4.04 1.59
N ILE A 102 9.78 -3.14 0.77
CA ILE A 102 9.11 -2.63 -0.44
C ILE A 102 10.09 -2.77 -1.59
N SER A 103 9.62 -3.24 -2.73
CA SER A 103 10.43 -3.50 -3.91
C SER A 103 9.85 -2.81 -5.14
N ARG A 104 10.70 -2.64 -6.18
CA ARG A 104 10.33 -2.03 -7.45
C ARG A 104 10.72 -2.95 -8.59
N ALA A 105 9.75 -3.27 -9.45
CA ALA A 105 9.95 -4.08 -10.65
C ALA A 105 9.20 -3.48 -11.84
N LYS A 106 9.59 -3.83 -13.06
CA LYS A 106 8.95 -3.30 -14.27
C LYS A 106 7.50 -3.79 -14.40
N GLN A 107 7.27 -5.09 -14.24
CA GLN A 107 5.95 -5.70 -14.31
C GLN A 107 5.80 -6.87 -13.34
N LYS A 108 4.54 -7.26 -13.08
CA LYS A 108 4.22 -8.50 -12.37
C LYS A 108 4.34 -9.68 -13.33
N VAL A 109 4.74 -10.82 -12.79
CA VAL A 109 4.61 -12.13 -13.43
C VAL A 109 3.79 -13.06 -12.55
N VAL A 110 3.12 -14.04 -13.16
CA VAL A 110 2.35 -15.09 -12.47
C VAL A 110 2.59 -16.45 -13.12
N ARG A 111 2.24 -17.52 -12.40
CA ARG A 111 2.26 -18.89 -12.93
C ARG A 111 1.10 -19.09 -13.91
N GLY A 112 1.42 -19.52 -15.13
CA GLY A 112 0.47 -19.98 -16.13
C GLY A 112 -0.07 -21.38 -15.81
N ASN A 113 -1.08 -21.83 -16.55
CA ASN A 113 -1.69 -23.16 -16.35
C ASN A 113 -0.73 -24.31 -16.70
N ASP A 114 0.29 -24.04 -17.51
CA ASP A 114 1.35 -24.94 -17.94
C ASP A 114 2.66 -24.70 -17.18
N ASP A 115 2.58 -24.04 -16.02
CA ASP A 115 3.72 -23.65 -15.16
C ASP A 115 4.70 -22.66 -15.80
N SER A 116 4.35 -22.08 -16.95
CA SER A 116 5.10 -20.99 -17.57
C SER A 116 5.01 -19.69 -16.77
N ILE A 117 5.94 -18.78 -17.04
CA ILE A 117 5.92 -17.42 -16.49
C ILE A 117 5.09 -16.54 -17.42
N VAL A 118 4.00 -15.97 -16.89
CA VAL A 118 3.08 -15.11 -17.64
C VAL A 118 3.15 -13.67 -17.11
N ASP A 119 3.46 -12.73 -18.00
CA ASP A 119 3.44 -11.31 -17.69
C ASP A 119 2.02 -10.81 -17.38
N LYS A 120 1.90 -9.98 -16.34
CA LYS A 120 0.68 -9.26 -15.95
C LYS A 120 0.96 -7.76 -15.89
N PRO A 121 1.19 -7.10 -17.04
CA PRO A 121 1.61 -5.70 -17.08
C PRO A 121 0.51 -4.73 -16.63
N THR A 122 -0.71 -5.19 -16.42
CA THR A 122 -1.84 -4.37 -15.96
C THR A 122 -1.89 -4.20 -14.46
N VAL A 123 -1.07 -4.92 -13.69
CA VAL A 123 -1.04 -4.84 -12.23
C VAL A 123 -0.14 -3.69 -11.78
N LEU A 124 -0.63 -2.87 -10.85
CA LEU A 124 0.03 -1.64 -10.40
C LEU A 124 0.94 -1.88 -9.19
N GLY A 125 0.49 -2.72 -8.26
CA GLY A 125 1.21 -3.15 -7.07
C GLY A 125 0.76 -4.54 -6.63
N THR A 126 1.46 -5.15 -5.68
CA THR A 126 1.00 -6.38 -5.02
C THR A 126 1.62 -6.50 -3.63
N THR A 127 0.78 -6.84 -2.67
CA THR A 127 1.15 -7.25 -1.31
C THR A 127 1.38 -8.75 -1.23
N PHE A 128 2.53 -9.16 -0.68
CA PHE A 128 2.90 -10.56 -0.44
C PHE A 128 3.01 -10.79 1.07
N HIS A 129 1.92 -11.20 1.69
CA HIS A 129 1.84 -11.35 3.15
C HIS A 129 2.89 -12.33 3.72
N GLY A 130 3.17 -13.43 3.01
CA GLY A 130 4.15 -14.44 3.46
C GLY A 130 5.58 -13.90 3.53
N GLN A 131 5.95 -13.05 2.57
CA GLN A 131 7.29 -12.44 2.47
C GLN A 131 7.34 -11.05 3.10
N LYS A 132 6.21 -10.57 3.64
CA LYS A 132 6.09 -9.22 4.22
C LYS A 132 6.59 -8.13 3.27
N ASN A 133 6.31 -8.31 1.98
CA ASN A 133 6.79 -7.42 0.92
C ASN A 133 5.62 -6.76 0.20
N VAL A 134 5.80 -5.50 -0.20
CA VAL A 134 4.97 -4.85 -1.22
C VAL A 134 5.84 -4.59 -2.45
N THR A 135 5.43 -5.10 -3.61
CA THR A 135 6.11 -4.80 -4.88
C THR A 135 5.32 -3.81 -5.70
N MET A 136 5.98 -2.73 -6.13
CA MET A 136 5.43 -1.71 -7.01
C MET A 136 5.87 -1.90 -8.47
N PHE A 137 4.93 -1.80 -9.41
CA PHE A 137 5.16 -2.01 -10.85
C PHE A 137 5.09 -0.72 -11.67
N ASP A 138 5.75 -0.66 -12.84
CA ASP A 138 5.83 0.58 -13.66
C ASP A 138 4.46 1.11 -14.07
N ARG A 139 3.49 0.19 -14.22
CA ARG A 139 2.09 0.52 -14.52
C ARG A 139 1.48 1.45 -13.48
N GLY A 140 1.88 1.34 -12.21
CA GLY A 140 1.40 2.17 -11.10
C GLY A 140 1.83 3.64 -11.20
N ILE A 141 2.78 3.97 -12.07
CA ILE A 141 3.26 5.35 -12.30
C ILE A 141 2.87 5.83 -13.68
N THR A 142 3.08 4.99 -14.70
CA THR A 142 2.99 5.36 -16.12
C THR A 142 1.56 5.45 -16.65
N ASN A 143 0.57 4.93 -15.93
CA ASN A 143 -0.82 4.93 -16.35
C ASN A 143 -1.76 5.34 -15.20
N PRO A 144 -1.81 6.65 -14.87
CA PRO A 144 -2.71 7.16 -13.84
C PRO A 144 -4.16 6.90 -14.26
N LYS A 145 -4.85 6.05 -13.50
CA LYS A 145 -6.23 5.62 -13.76
C LYS A 145 -7.22 6.34 -12.85
N ASP A 146 -6.83 6.50 -11.58
CA ASP A 146 -7.72 6.93 -10.50
C ASP A 146 -7.49 8.39 -10.12
N PHE A 147 -6.32 8.92 -10.48
CA PHE A 147 -5.83 10.24 -10.10
C PHE A 147 -5.27 11.01 -11.31
N LYS A 148 -5.01 12.32 -11.12
CA LYS A 148 -4.59 13.21 -12.21
C LYS A 148 -3.14 12.99 -12.65
N THR A 149 -2.26 12.57 -11.74
CA THR A 149 -0.83 12.43 -12.00
C THR A 149 -0.33 11.04 -11.67
N GLY A 150 0.75 10.60 -12.34
CA GLY A 150 1.41 9.33 -12.07
C GLY A 150 1.98 9.24 -10.65
N GLU A 151 2.47 10.34 -10.09
CA GLU A 151 2.96 10.39 -8.71
C GLU A 151 1.84 10.17 -7.69
N GLN A 152 0.68 10.79 -7.90
CA GLN A 152 -0.50 10.58 -7.04
C GLN A 152 -1.02 9.15 -7.19
N GLN A 153 -1.02 8.59 -8.41
CA GLN A 153 -1.33 7.17 -8.63
C GLN A 153 -0.35 6.24 -7.93
N PHE A 154 0.94 6.56 -7.92
CA PHE A 154 1.95 5.75 -7.26
C PHE A 154 1.74 5.69 -5.75
N ARG A 155 1.58 6.85 -5.10
CA ARG A 155 1.27 6.91 -3.67
C ARG A 155 -0.06 6.27 -3.32
N GLY A 156 -1.09 6.49 -4.15
CA GLY A 156 -2.38 5.85 -3.96
C GLY A 156 -2.30 4.33 -4.08
N THR A 157 -1.51 3.81 -5.02
CA THR A 157 -1.27 2.38 -5.16
C THR A 157 -0.50 1.84 -3.93
N LEU A 158 0.53 2.54 -3.44
CA LEU A 158 1.19 2.17 -2.18
C LEU A 158 0.20 2.13 -1.01
N ALA A 159 -0.66 3.14 -0.89
CA ALA A 159 -1.67 3.21 0.17
C ALA A 159 -2.66 2.04 0.10
N HIS A 160 -3.07 1.64 -1.11
CA HIS A 160 -3.92 0.48 -1.36
C HIS A 160 -3.23 -0.82 -0.89
N GLU A 161 -1.99 -1.06 -1.30
CA GLU A 161 -1.23 -2.25 -0.90
C GLU A 161 -0.96 -2.28 0.61
N PHE A 162 -0.64 -1.13 1.22
CA PHE A 162 -0.47 -1.04 2.67
C PHE A 162 -1.76 -1.33 3.42
N ALA A 163 -2.93 -0.98 2.89
CA ALA A 163 -4.20 -1.30 3.51
C ALA A 163 -4.42 -2.83 3.60
N HIS A 164 -4.03 -3.58 2.57
CA HIS A 164 -4.06 -5.04 2.63
C HIS A 164 -3.22 -5.58 3.80
N ALA A 165 -1.98 -5.12 3.91
CA ALA A 165 -1.08 -5.68 4.91
C ALA A 165 -1.29 -5.16 6.34
N LEU A 166 -1.62 -3.86 6.50
CA LEU A 166 -1.58 -3.16 7.78
C LEU A 166 -2.98 -2.93 8.38
N VAL A 167 -4.02 -2.83 7.55
CA VAL A 167 -5.36 -2.40 8.00
C VAL A 167 -6.33 -3.58 8.07
N GLN A 168 -6.46 -4.37 7.00
CA GLN A 168 -7.53 -5.39 6.89
C GLN A 168 -7.59 -6.33 8.09
N HIS A 169 -6.42 -6.83 8.51
CA HIS A 169 -6.32 -7.81 9.60
C HIS A 169 -6.09 -7.19 10.98
N LYS A 170 -6.07 -5.85 11.08
CA LYS A 170 -5.97 -5.16 12.36
C LYS A 170 -7.28 -5.42 13.16
N PRO A 171 -7.22 -5.77 14.45
CA PRO A 171 -8.42 -5.75 15.29
C PRO A 171 -8.94 -4.31 15.42
N VAL A 172 -10.27 -4.15 15.45
CA VAL A 172 -10.92 -2.86 15.77
C VAL A 172 -10.41 -2.35 17.12
N ASP A 173 -10.50 -3.19 18.16
CA ASP A 173 -9.96 -2.95 19.50
C ASP A 173 -8.81 -3.95 19.79
N PRO A 174 -7.53 -3.51 19.69
CA PRO A 174 -6.39 -4.40 19.90
C PRO A 174 -6.24 -4.88 21.35
N SER A 175 -6.97 -4.29 22.32
CA SER A 175 -6.94 -4.75 23.71
C SER A 175 -7.81 -5.99 23.95
N LYS A 176 -8.67 -6.36 23.00
CA LYS A 176 -9.63 -7.47 23.12
C LYS A 176 -9.30 -8.58 22.13
N ALA A 177 -8.97 -9.76 22.64
CA ALA A 177 -8.65 -10.94 21.82
C ALA A 177 -9.78 -11.37 20.88
N SER A 178 -11.04 -11.07 21.24
CA SER A 178 -12.23 -11.37 20.42
C SER A 178 -12.69 -10.21 19.54
N SER A 179 -11.92 -9.11 19.47
CA SER A 179 -12.28 -7.99 18.61
C SER A 179 -12.37 -8.44 17.16
N PRO A 180 -13.43 -8.04 16.41
CA PRO A 180 -13.46 -8.26 14.98
C PRO A 180 -12.27 -7.56 14.30
N GLN A 181 -11.87 -8.07 13.14
CA GLN A 181 -10.91 -7.38 12.30
C GLN A 181 -11.59 -6.20 11.59
N ILE A 182 -10.81 -5.19 11.19
CA ILE A 182 -11.34 -4.02 10.47
C ILE A 182 -12.08 -4.44 9.20
N ILE A 183 -11.61 -5.47 8.48
CA ILE A 183 -12.31 -5.97 7.29
C ILE A 183 -13.69 -6.55 7.61
N ASP A 184 -13.84 -7.24 8.75
CA ASP A 184 -15.12 -7.82 9.16
C ASP A 184 -16.10 -6.70 9.54
N GLN A 185 -15.63 -5.71 10.30
CA GLN A 185 -16.41 -4.52 10.65
C GLN A 185 -16.82 -3.74 9.40
N PHE A 186 -15.91 -3.62 8.41
CA PHE A 186 -16.20 -2.95 7.15
C PHE A 186 -17.32 -3.64 6.37
N VAL A 187 -17.29 -4.97 6.25
CA VAL A 187 -18.38 -5.72 5.61
C VAL A 187 -19.70 -5.52 6.34
N GLN A 188 -19.69 -5.55 7.68
CA GLN A 188 -20.90 -5.36 8.48
C GLN A 188 -21.50 -3.95 8.34
N GLU A 189 -20.66 -2.92 8.21
CA GLU A 189 -21.12 -1.53 8.12
C GLU A 189 -21.42 -1.06 6.69
N MET A 190 -21.00 -1.81 5.67
CA MET A 190 -21.22 -1.46 4.27
C MET A 190 -22.28 -2.38 3.66
N ASP A 191 -23.53 -1.90 3.56
CA ASP A 191 -24.67 -2.64 3.00
C ASP A 191 -24.44 -3.20 1.57
N TYR A 192 -23.39 -2.75 0.89
CA TYR A 192 -22.98 -3.27 -0.40
C TYR A 192 -22.48 -4.73 -0.36
N TRP A 193 -21.93 -5.17 0.78
CA TRP A 193 -21.29 -6.47 0.93
C TRP A 193 -22.15 -7.41 1.79
N ASP A 194 -22.33 -8.64 1.32
CA ASP A 194 -22.90 -9.75 2.12
C ASP A 194 -21.80 -10.44 2.94
N SER A 195 -20.66 -10.64 2.28
CA SER A 195 -19.45 -11.18 2.90
C SER A 195 -18.22 -10.53 2.26
N ILE A 196 -17.03 -10.91 2.74
CA ILE A 196 -15.77 -10.41 2.20
C ILE A 196 -15.66 -10.61 0.67
N LEU A 197 -16.22 -11.70 0.14
CA LEU A 197 -16.09 -12.09 -1.26
C LEU A 197 -17.38 -11.92 -2.09
N VAL A 198 -18.50 -11.56 -1.46
CA VAL A 198 -19.81 -11.55 -2.11
C VAL A 198 -20.47 -10.20 -1.89
N SER A 199 -20.85 -9.54 -2.99
CA SER A 199 -21.66 -8.33 -2.97
C SER A 199 -23.15 -8.66 -2.94
N ASN A 200 -23.94 -7.79 -2.30
CA ASN A 200 -25.41 -7.81 -2.37
C ASN A 200 -25.95 -7.36 -3.72
N TYR A 201 -25.09 -6.84 -4.60
CA TYR A 201 -25.46 -6.21 -5.88
C TYR A 201 -24.58 -6.75 -7.00
N ALA A 202 -25.14 -6.97 -8.19
CA ALA A 202 -24.41 -7.40 -9.38
C ALA A 202 -23.54 -6.29 -9.98
N SER A 203 -23.82 -5.01 -9.67
CA SER A 203 -23.00 -3.89 -10.11
C SER A 203 -23.16 -2.63 -9.24
N PRO A 204 -22.21 -1.68 -9.32
CA PRO A 204 -22.37 -0.35 -8.70
C PRO A 204 -23.62 0.41 -9.14
N LYS A 205 -24.07 0.22 -10.40
CA LYS A 205 -25.28 0.86 -10.93
C LYS A 205 -26.55 0.33 -10.25
N GLU A 206 -26.58 -0.96 -9.96
CA GLU A 206 -27.68 -1.59 -9.24
C GLU A 206 -27.75 -1.10 -7.80
N ALA A 207 -26.61 -1.09 -7.09
CA ALA A 207 -26.53 -0.53 -5.73
C ALA A 207 -27.03 0.92 -5.68
N LYS A 208 -26.63 1.76 -6.64
CA LYS A 208 -27.12 3.14 -6.76
C LYS A 208 -28.63 3.21 -6.96
N THR A 209 -29.21 2.31 -7.74
CA THR A 209 -30.67 2.21 -7.93
C THR A 209 -31.38 1.84 -6.62
N ALA A 210 -30.78 0.96 -5.84
CA ALA A 210 -31.22 0.59 -4.49
C ALA A 210 -30.88 1.64 -3.41
N LYS A 211 -30.29 2.78 -3.79
CA LYS A 211 -29.83 3.85 -2.88
C LYS A 211 -28.78 3.39 -1.86
N VAL A 212 -27.99 2.38 -2.21
CA VAL A 212 -26.83 1.94 -1.42
C VAL A 212 -25.55 2.55 -1.99
N GLU A 213 -24.66 2.97 -1.09
CA GLU A 213 -23.36 3.51 -1.45
C GLU A 213 -22.46 2.42 -2.05
N ALA A 214 -22.17 2.54 -3.34
CA ALA A 214 -21.25 1.66 -4.04
C ALA A 214 -19.78 2.01 -3.75
N PRO A 215 -18.84 1.07 -3.97
CA PRO A 215 -17.40 1.34 -3.94
C PRO A 215 -16.99 2.52 -4.83
N ILE A 216 -15.98 3.28 -4.39
CA ILE A 216 -15.50 4.48 -5.10
C ILE A 216 -14.93 4.19 -6.49
N SER A 217 -14.50 2.95 -6.73
CA SER A 217 -13.93 2.52 -8.01
C SER A 217 -14.54 1.19 -8.45
N SER A 218 -14.44 0.91 -9.76
CA SER A 218 -14.84 -0.38 -10.31
C SER A 218 -13.98 -1.53 -9.78
N TYR A 219 -12.72 -1.25 -9.41
CA TYR A 219 -11.82 -2.26 -8.87
C TYR A 219 -12.16 -2.58 -7.41
N GLY A 220 -12.53 -1.57 -6.62
CA GLY A 220 -13.09 -1.77 -5.28
C GLY A 220 -14.36 -2.64 -5.28
N ALA A 221 -15.13 -2.65 -6.37
CA ALA A 221 -16.28 -3.54 -6.53
C ALA A 221 -15.94 -5.03 -6.75
N THR A 222 -14.66 -5.40 -6.78
CA THR A 222 -14.23 -6.81 -6.93
C THR A 222 -14.58 -7.64 -5.68
N ASN A 223 -14.28 -7.12 -4.49
CA ASN A 223 -14.59 -7.73 -3.20
C ASN A 223 -14.34 -6.69 -2.07
N ALA A 224 -14.77 -6.97 -0.84
CA ALA A 224 -14.67 -6.01 0.25
C ALA A 224 -13.21 -5.64 0.63
N LYS A 225 -12.23 -6.52 0.37
CA LYS A 225 -10.82 -6.22 0.63
C LYS A 225 -10.32 -5.13 -0.32
N GLU A 226 -10.61 -5.27 -1.61
CA GLU A 226 -10.25 -4.26 -2.61
C GLU A 226 -10.99 -2.94 -2.36
N ASP A 227 -12.25 -3.00 -1.91
CA ASP A 227 -13.03 -1.81 -1.55
C ASP A 227 -12.40 -1.05 -0.38
N LEU A 228 -12.06 -1.74 0.72
CA LEU A 228 -11.39 -1.12 1.85
C LEU A 228 -10.01 -0.56 1.45
N ALA A 229 -9.27 -1.27 0.60
CA ALA A 229 -7.96 -0.82 0.13
C ALA A 229 -8.06 0.41 -0.78
N ASP A 230 -9.01 0.45 -1.72
CA ASP A 230 -9.29 1.64 -2.52
C ASP A 230 -9.83 2.79 -1.66
N THR A 231 -10.65 2.49 -0.65
CA THR A 231 -11.12 3.49 0.32
C THR A 231 -9.95 4.16 1.01
N MET A 232 -8.97 3.40 1.54
CA MET A 232 -7.76 3.95 2.15
C MET A 232 -6.92 4.78 1.17
N LYS A 233 -6.79 4.31 -0.08
CA LYS A 233 -6.09 5.03 -1.14
C LYS A 233 -6.71 6.39 -1.43
N PHE A 234 -8.03 6.47 -1.58
CA PHE A 234 -8.70 7.75 -1.78
C PHE A 234 -8.73 8.59 -0.50
N PHE A 235 -8.80 7.99 0.68
CA PHE A 235 -8.73 8.71 1.96
C PHE A 235 -7.42 9.48 2.11
N PHE A 236 -6.30 8.95 1.61
CA PHE A 236 -5.02 9.68 1.66
C PHE A 236 -4.78 10.62 0.49
N GLU A 237 -5.10 10.22 -0.75
CA GLU A 237 -4.73 10.99 -1.93
C GLU A 237 -5.81 11.95 -2.43
N ASP A 238 -7.09 11.71 -2.13
CA ASP A 238 -8.21 12.60 -2.50
C ASP A 238 -9.39 12.46 -1.50
N PRO A 239 -9.18 12.83 -0.22
CA PRO A 239 -10.17 12.65 0.84
C PRO A 239 -11.48 13.39 0.54
N GLN A 240 -11.40 14.54 -0.13
CA GLN A 240 -12.56 15.33 -0.54
C GLN A 240 -13.45 14.53 -1.50
N LYS A 241 -12.87 13.91 -2.54
CA LYS A 241 -13.63 13.06 -3.47
C LYS A 241 -14.25 11.86 -2.77
N LEU A 242 -13.50 11.21 -1.86
CA LEU A 242 -14.03 10.09 -1.08
C LEU A 242 -15.22 10.52 -0.23
N ARG A 243 -15.11 11.65 0.47
CA ARG A 243 -16.19 12.21 1.28
C ARG A 243 -17.44 12.46 0.44
N ASP A 244 -17.28 13.11 -0.70
CA ASP A 244 -18.42 13.54 -1.52
C ASP A 244 -19.10 12.38 -2.26
N THR A 245 -18.32 11.36 -2.62
CA THR A 245 -18.82 10.24 -3.43
C THR A 245 -19.26 9.05 -2.58
N CYS A 246 -18.52 8.77 -1.51
CA CYS A 246 -18.70 7.62 -0.63
C CYS A 246 -18.57 8.04 0.85
N PRO A 247 -19.48 8.91 1.36
CA PRO A 247 -19.40 9.45 2.71
C PRO A 247 -19.40 8.39 3.82
N ARG A 248 -20.10 7.25 3.66
CA ARG A 248 -20.10 6.16 4.66
C ARG A 248 -18.72 5.52 4.75
N ARG A 249 -18.08 5.24 3.62
CA ARG A 249 -16.69 4.73 3.58
C ARG A 249 -15.69 5.70 4.18
N PHE A 250 -15.79 7.00 3.85
CA PHE A 250 -14.94 8.01 4.49
C PHE A 250 -15.12 7.98 6.01
N ARG A 251 -16.37 8.03 6.47
CA ARG A 251 -16.71 8.05 7.89
C ARG A 251 -16.20 6.80 8.60
N PHE A 252 -16.34 5.63 7.98
CA PHE A 252 -15.82 4.38 8.51
C PHE A 252 -14.32 4.47 8.82
N ILE A 253 -13.51 4.97 7.89
CA ILE A 253 -12.06 5.14 8.12
C ILE A 253 -11.81 6.13 9.26
N TYR A 254 -12.52 7.27 9.26
CA TYR A 254 -12.35 8.26 10.31
C TYR A 254 -12.70 7.70 11.70
N ASP A 255 -13.87 7.07 11.84
CA ASP A 255 -14.37 6.59 13.12
C ASP A 255 -13.56 5.39 13.65
N ASN A 256 -13.04 4.52 12.78
CA ASN A 256 -12.36 3.27 13.18
C ASN A 256 -10.83 3.32 13.13
N LEU A 257 -10.22 4.24 12.37
CA LEU A 257 -8.77 4.20 12.10
C LEU A 257 -8.02 5.49 12.40
N LYS A 258 -8.68 6.65 12.60
CA LYS A 258 -7.97 7.94 12.75
C LYS A 258 -6.88 7.92 13.83
N ASP A 259 -7.10 7.24 14.96
CA ASP A 259 -6.15 7.18 16.08
C ASP A 259 -4.96 6.25 15.80
N SER A 260 -5.05 5.45 14.72
CA SER A 260 -4.00 4.56 14.23
C SER A 260 -3.23 5.14 13.03
N LEU A 261 -3.53 6.37 12.61
CA LEU A 261 -2.92 7.03 11.45
C LEU A 261 -2.12 8.27 11.87
N ASP A 262 -1.37 8.87 10.93
CA ASP A 262 -0.61 10.10 11.15
C ASP A 262 -1.50 11.24 11.68
N GLN A 263 -1.29 11.66 12.92
CA GLN A 263 -2.16 12.64 13.58
C GLN A 263 -2.08 14.04 12.93
N THR A 264 -0.94 14.39 12.33
CA THR A 264 -0.82 15.63 11.56
C THR A 264 -1.74 15.58 10.33
N PHE A 265 -1.72 14.49 9.56
CA PHE A 265 -2.66 14.27 8.46
C PHE A 265 -4.12 14.39 8.89
N ILE A 266 -4.48 13.68 9.97
CA ILE A 266 -5.85 13.64 10.46
C ILE A 266 -6.32 15.06 10.81
N THR A 267 -5.57 15.75 11.66
CA THR A 267 -5.95 17.07 12.18
C THR A 267 -5.99 18.13 11.07
N GLU A 268 -4.98 18.16 10.20
CA GLU A 268 -4.84 19.25 9.22
C GLU A 268 -5.61 19.00 7.92
N THR A 269 -5.84 17.73 7.55
CA THR A 269 -6.45 17.38 6.25
C THR A 269 -7.85 16.78 6.39
N ILE A 270 -8.06 15.88 7.36
CA ILE A 270 -9.29 15.10 7.44
C ILE A 270 -10.34 15.77 8.31
N GLU A 271 -9.98 16.30 9.48
CA GLU A 271 -10.94 16.95 10.38
C GLU A 271 -11.70 18.13 9.76
N PRO A 272 -11.07 19.00 8.93
CA PRO A 272 -11.80 20.07 8.24
C PRO A 272 -12.91 19.57 7.31
N LEU A 273 -12.85 18.30 6.90
CA LEU A 273 -13.81 17.68 6.00
C LEU A 273 -15.00 17.01 6.71
N LYS A 274 -14.95 16.90 8.06
CA LYS A 274 -15.87 16.13 8.92
C LYS A 274 -17.26 16.77 9.13
N ASN A 275 -17.66 17.75 8.34
CA ASN A 275 -19.00 18.35 8.46
C ASN A 275 -20.03 17.41 7.81
N TRP A 276 -20.51 16.44 8.60
CA TRP A 276 -21.51 15.44 8.24
C TRP A 276 -22.93 15.90 8.57
#